data_AF-A0A3S0IKE5-F1
#
_entry.id   AF-A0A3S0IKE5-F1
#
_cell.length_a   1.000
_cell.length_b   1.000
_cell.length_c   1.000
_cell.angle_alpha   90.00
_cell.angle_beta   90.00
_cell.angle_gamma   90.00
#
_symmetry.space_group_name_H-M   'P 1'
#
loop_
_entity.id
_entity.type
_entity.pdbx_description
1 polymer ?
#
loop_
_entity_poly.entity_id
_entity_poly.type
_entity_poly.pdbx_seq_one_letter_code
_entity_poly.pdbx_strand_id
1 'polypeptide(L)'
;MYFDNFTFHFDQGTPENELEKSLQREINLARNIQTSLLNGKTPKVEGGQVSGNSLPARLIGGDYYDFYPLVNGKIRIVIGDVMGKGIPAAMLMILTRGAFRSAAESTQGPGETLTAMNQAIYEDLRTLKSFVTLFCADWDPKSGTFTYANAGHHLPLCIRGKSNTIEELPKVKGIMVGGLPNQIYHEESIQLEDLDMVFFYTDGIIEAQNKEGELYQITRLKETLLQCKEKDVKEVEKAVIDTINHFTSGVPQKDDITMVLLKVFDSKADITSFNSPIF
;
A
#
# COMPACT_ATOMS: atom_id res chain seq x y z
N MET A 1 -31.42 23.25 64.48
CA MET A 1 -32.31 22.35 63.71
C MET A 1 -31.79 22.32 62.30
N TYR A 2 -31.52 21.10 61.83
CA TYR A 2 -31.36 20.63 60.45
C TYR A 2 -30.15 21.05 59.61
N PHE A 3 -29.32 20.01 59.46
CA PHE A 3 -28.20 19.71 58.59
C PHE A 3 -28.36 20.07 57.11
N ASP A 4 -27.22 20.46 56.54
CA ASP A 4 -26.88 20.45 55.11
C ASP A 4 -27.22 19.12 54.42
N ASN A 5 -27.75 19.20 53.21
CA ASN A 5 -27.73 18.10 52.23
C ASN A 5 -27.18 18.62 50.90
N PHE A 6 -25.85 18.62 50.79
CA PHE A 6 -25.15 18.63 49.50
C PHE A 6 -25.18 17.21 48.94
N THR A 7 -26.08 16.95 48.01
CA THR A 7 -26.09 15.69 47.25
C THR A 7 -25.01 15.78 46.19
N PHE A 8 -23.85 15.18 46.44
CA PHE A 8 -22.87 14.91 45.39
C PHE A 8 -23.43 13.82 44.46
N HIS A 9 -23.84 14.21 43.26
CA HIS A 9 -24.01 13.27 42.15
C HIS A 9 -22.62 12.82 41.69
N PHE A 10 -22.13 11.72 42.26
CA PHE A 10 -21.07 10.95 41.62
C PHE A 10 -21.68 10.23 40.42
N ASP A 11 -21.41 10.74 39.22
CA ASP A 11 -21.55 9.98 37.99
C ASP A 11 -20.48 8.88 38.00
N GLN A 12 -20.79 7.76 38.66
CA GLN A 12 -19.96 6.56 38.59
C GLN A 12 -20.34 5.82 37.31
N GLY A 13 -19.60 6.10 36.24
CA GLY A 13 -19.59 5.23 35.06
C GLY A 13 -19.35 3.79 35.49
N THR A 14 -20.14 2.86 34.95
CA THR A 14 -20.01 1.42 35.26
C THR A 14 -18.59 0.93 34.92
N PRO A 15 -18.02 -0.05 35.66
CA PRO A 15 -16.69 -0.60 35.37
C PRO A 15 -16.53 -1.10 33.92
N GLU A 16 -17.62 -1.59 33.31
CA GLU A 16 -17.68 -1.98 31.90
C GLU A 16 -17.42 -0.81 30.95
N ASN A 17 -17.98 0.37 31.23
CA ASN A 17 -17.75 1.57 30.42
C ASN A 17 -16.31 2.08 30.54
N GLU A 18 -15.65 1.92 31.68
CA GLU A 18 -14.24 2.28 31.84
C GLU A 18 -13.31 1.32 31.10
N LEU A 19 -13.60 0.01 31.13
CA LEU A 19 -12.86 -1.00 30.36
C LEU A 19 -12.99 -0.79 28.86
N GLU A 20 -14.21 -0.58 28.35
CA GLU A 20 -14.44 -0.30 26.93
C GLU A 20 -13.71 0.97 26.47
N LYS A 21 -13.76 2.05 27.27
CA LYS A 21 -13.00 3.27 26.98
C LYS A 21 -11.50 3.03 26.96
N SER A 22 -10.98 2.22 27.88
CA SER A 22 -9.54 1.88 27.93
C SER A 22 -9.13 1.11 26.69
N LEU A 23 -9.89 0.07 26.32
CA LEU A 23 -9.62 -0.74 25.13
C LEU A 23 -9.69 0.10 23.85
N GLN A 24 -10.68 1.00 23.75
CA GLN A 24 -10.79 1.91 22.61
C GLN A 24 -9.58 2.84 22.50
N ARG A 25 -9.06 3.34 23.64
CA ARG A 25 -7.84 4.16 23.65
C ARG A 25 -6.61 3.38 23.18
N GLU A 26 -6.45 2.14 23.64
CA GLU A 26 -5.33 1.27 23.22
C GLU A 26 -5.39 0.96 21.72
N ILE A 27 -6.58 0.63 21.20
CA ILE A 27 -6.76 0.38 19.76
C ILE A 27 -6.50 1.64 18.94
N ASN A 28 -6.96 2.81 19.40
CA ASN A 28 -6.68 4.07 18.72
C ASN A 28 -5.18 4.38 18.70
N LEU A 29 -4.46 4.07 19.78
CA LEU A 29 -3.00 4.21 19.82
C LEU A 29 -2.33 3.26 18.80
N ALA A 30 -2.74 2.00 18.75
CA ALA A 30 -2.22 1.03 17.79
C ALA A 30 -2.51 1.47 16.34
N ARG A 31 -3.72 1.98 16.06
CA ARG A 31 -4.08 2.57 14.76
C ARG A 31 -3.14 3.71 14.40
N ASN A 32 -2.91 4.65 15.32
CA ASN A 32 -2.04 5.80 15.07
C ASN A 32 -0.60 5.36 14.74
N ILE A 33 -0.08 4.34 15.43
CA ILE A 33 1.23 3.76 15.14
C ILE A 33 1.23 3.17 13.72
N GLN A 34 0.27 2.29 13.40
CA GLN A 34 0.17 1.68 12.06
C GLN A 34 0.06 2.74 10.96
N THR A 35 -0.85 3.70 11.11
CA THR A 35 -1.03 4.79 10.13
C THR A 35 0.24 5.60 9.97
N SER A 36 0.99 5.87 11.04
CA SER A 36 2.26 6.61 10.96
C SER A 36 3.35 5.81 10.24
N LEU A 37 3.34 4.48 10.35
CA LEU A 37 4.28 3.59 9.69
C LEU A 37 3.99 3.41 8.19
N LEU A 38 2.70 3.34 7.81
CA LEU A 38 2.25 3.20 6.41
C LEU A 38 2.25 4.56 5.69
N ASN A 39 1.53 5.54 6.22
CA ASN A 39 1.32 6.86 5.63
C ASN A 39 2.40 7.86 6.05
N GLY A 40 3.61 7.36 6.31
CA GLY A 40 4.77 8.17 6.67
C GLY A 40 5.24 9.07 5.52
N LYS A 41 6.37 9.77 5.72
CA LYS A 41 6.92 10.66 4.69
C LYS A 41 7.25 9.87 3.42
N THR A 42 6.58 10.23 2.34
CA THR A 42 6.90 9.74 0.99
C THR A 42 8.29 10.23 0.58
N PRO A 43 9.18 9.35 0.12
CA PRO A 43 10.51 9.77 -0.31
C PRO A 43 10.42 10.60 -1.60
N LYS A 44 11.34 11.55 -1.73
CA LYS A 44 11.58 12.19 -3.03
C LYS A 44 12.34 11.20 -3.91
N VAL A 45 11.91 11.07 -5.16
CA VAL A 45 12.55 10.21 -6.15
C VAL A 45 12.98 11.08 -7.32
N GLU A 46 14.18 10.85 -7.83
CA GLU A 46 14.64 11.52 -9.04
C GLU A 46 13.84 11.02 -10.24
N GLY A 47 13.57 11.88 -11.23
CA GLY A 47 12.90 11.50 -12.48
C GLY A 47 11.44 11.04 -12.34
N GLY A 48 10.82 11.14 -11.16
CA GLY A 48 9.45 10.69 -10.95
C GLY A 48 8.87 11.04 -9.59
N GLN A 49 7.64 10.60 -9.36
CA GLN A 49 6.91 10.80 -8.13
C GLN A 49 6.33 9.47 -7.67
N VAL A 50 6.42 9.21 -6.38
CA VAL A 50 5.71 8.11 -5.74
C VAL A 50 4.67 8.63 -4.77
N SER A 51 3.65 7.83 -4.51
CA SER A 51 2.67 8.08 -3.47
C SER A 51 2.01 6.78 -3.04
N GLY A 52 1.57 6.72 -1.80
CA GLY A 52 0.79 5.59 -1.31
C GLY A 52 -0.23 6.05 -0.28
N ASN A 53 -1.28 5.25 -0.16
CA ASN A 53 -2.34 5.44 0.82
C ASN A 53 -2.96 4.10 1.19
N SER A 54 -3.22 3.89 2.48
CA SER A 54 -3.92 2.72 3.00
C SER A 54 -5.07 3.15 3.92
N LEU A 55 -6.27 2.62 3.63
CA LEU A 55 -7.52 2.89 4.32
C LEU A 55 -8.05 1.59 4.93
N PRO A 56 -7.90 1.37 6.25
CA PRO A 56 -8.32 0.12 6.87
C PRO A 56 -9.85 0.01 6.94
N ALA A 57 -10.39 -1.19 6.72
CA ALA A 57 -11.83 -1.46 6.83
C ALA A 57 -12.36 -1.46 8.26
N ARG A 58 -11.45 -1.67 9.22
CA ARG A 58 -11.75 -1.65 10.64
C ARG A 58 -10.93 -0.56 11.32
N LEU A 59 -10.79 -0.68 12.64
CA LEU A 59 -9.93 0.20 13.41
C LEU A 59 -8.45 0.08 13.00
N ILE A 60 -8.02 -1.09 12.54
CA ILE A 60 -6.66 -1.40 12.12
C ILE A 60 -6.71 -2.49 11.03
N GLY A 61 -5.74 -2.50 10.11
CA GLY A 61 -5.74 -3.32 8.90
C GLY A 61 -4.55 -4.30 8.78
N GLY A 62 -4.66 -5.25 7.86
CA GLY A 62 -3.63 -6.19 7.44
C GLY A 62 -2.79 -5.71 6.26
N ASP A 63 -3.33 -4.78 5.45
CA ASP A 63 -2.64 -4.24 4.29
C ASP A 63 -1.31 -3.55 4.65
N TYR A 64 -0.34 -3.70 3.76
CA TYR A 64 1.00 -3.15 3.89
C TYR A 64 1.44 -2.49 2.59
N TYR A 65 2.12 -1.35 2.72
CA TYR A 65 2.97 -0.86 1.66
C TYR A 65 4.15 -0.10 2.24
N ASP A 66 5.24 0.00 1.47
CA ASP A 66 6.37 0.81 1.87
C ASP A 66 7.26 1.23 0.69
N PHE A 67 8.04 2.28 0.93
CA PHE A 67 9.08 2.78 0.03
C PHE A 67 10.44 2.72 0.72
N TYR A 68 11.41 2.13 0.04
CA TYR A 68 12.79 2.00 0.50
C TYR A 68 13.76 2.57 -0.55
N PRO A 69 14.24 3.82 -0.39
CA PRO A 69 15.31 4.35 -1.21
C PRO A 69 16.60 3.52 -1.05
N LEU A 70 17.18 3.08 -2.16
CA LEU A 70 18.40 2.28 -2.18
C LEU A 70 19.62 3.18 -2.41
N VAL A 71 20.78 2.76 -1.89
CA VAL A 71 22.04 3.52 -1.98
C VAL A 71 22.50 3.73 -3.43
N ASN A 72 22.10 2.83 -4.34
CA ASN A 72 22.40 2.93 -5.78
C ASN A 72 21.49 3.94 -6.54
N GLY A 73 20.57 4.62 -5.85
CA GLY A 73 19.65 5.61 -6.43
C GLY A 73 18.32 5.02 -6.93
N LYS A 74 18.15 3.70 -6.87
CA LYS A 74 16.86 3.06 -7.14
C LYS A 74 15.89 3.28 -5.98
N ILE A 75 14.60 3.11 -6.23
CA ILE A 75 13.59 2.99 -5.18
C ILE A 75 12.99 1.58 -5.20
N ARG A 76 13.00 0.93 -4.03
CA ARG A 76 12.28 -0.31 -3.81
C ARG A 76 10.89 0.00 -3.25
N ILE A 77 9.89 -0.57 -3.89
CA ILE A 77 8.46 -0.41 -3.59
C ILE A 77 7.93 -1.77 -3.18
N VAL A 78 7.14 -1.82 -2.11
CA VAL A 78 6.41 -3.03 -1.72
C VAL A 78 4.95 -2.69 -1.44
N ILE A 79 4.07 -3.59 -1.82
CA ILE A 79 2.66 -3.61 -1.42
C ILE A 79 2.28 -5.05 -1.08
N GLY A 80 1.31 -5.24 -0.21
CA GLY A 80 0.75 -6.54 0.02
C GLY A 80 -0.38 -6.55 1.02
N ASP A 81 -0.93 -7.74 1.21
CA ASP A 81 -2.05 -8.01 2.09
C ASP A 81 -1.79 -9.27 2.93
N VAL A 82 -2.06 -9.14 4.22
CA VAL A 82 -1.91 -10.19 5.23
C VAL A 82 -3.24 -10.90 5.39
N MET A 83 -3.21 -12.24 5.32
CA MET A 83 -4.40 -13.05 5.53
C MET A 83 -5.09 -12.74 6.87
N GLY A 84 -6.38 -12.39 6.79
CA GLY A 84 -7.21 -12.08 7.95
C GLY A 84 -7.51 -10.58 8.06
N LYS A 85 -8.10 -10.13 9.17
CA LYS A 85 -8.52 -8.73 9.36
C LYS A 85 -8.37 -8.29 10.81
N GLY A 86 -8.30 -6.98 11.03
CA GLY A 86 -8.25 -6.38 12.37
C GLY A 86 -6.91 -6.59 13.06
N ILE A 87 -6.93 -6.67 14.40
CA ILE A 87 -5.71 -6.67 15.24
C ILE A 87 -4.73 -7.82 14.88
N PRO A 88 -5.16 -9.09 14.69
CA PRO A 88 -4.23 -10.16 14.33
C PRO A 88 -3.48 -9.90 13.01
N ALA A 89 -4.19 -9.43 11.99
CA ALA A 89 -3.59 -9.09 10.70
C ALA A 89 -2.64 -7.90 10.81
N ALA A 90 -2.99 -6.89 11.61
CA ALA A 90 -2.13 -5.75 11.87
C ALA A 90 -0.82 -6.12 12.58
N MET A 91 -0.83 -7.08 13.52
CA MET A 91 0.40 -7.57 14.15
C MET A 91 1.33 -8.25 13.15
N LEU A 92 0.76 -9.07 12.27
CA LEU A 92 1.50 -9.73 11.19
C LEU A 92 1.98 -8.75 10.13
N MET A 93 1.25 -7.66 9.88
CA MET A 93 1.71 -6.55 9.05
C MET A 93 2.99 -5.93 9.63
N ILE A 94 3.04 -5.68 10.94
CA ILE A 94 4.25 -5.14 11.59
C ILE A 94 5.44 -6.11 11.47
N LEU A 95 5.21 -7.41 11.64
CA LEU A 95 6.23 -8.45 11.40
C LEU A 95 6.73 -8.40 9.95
N THR A 96 5.81 -8.31 9.00
CA THR A 96 6.09 -8.22 7.56
C THR A 96 6.91 -6.97 7.23
N ARG A 97 6.56 -5.82 7.80
CA ARG A 97 7.33 -4.58 7.66
C ARG A 97 8.75 -4.72 8.18
N GLY A 98 8.92 -5.33 9.36
CA GLY A 98 10.24 -5.59 9.94
C GLY A 98 11.10 -6.46 9.03
N ALA A 99 10.53 -7.56 8.54
CA ALA A 99 11.20 -8.46 7.59
C ALA A 99 11.56 -7.76 6.29
N PHE A 100 10.64 -6.96 5.72
CA PHE A 100 10.89 -6.19 4.51
C PHE A 100 12.04 -5.20 4.69
N ARG A 101 12.02 -4.38 5.76
CA ARG A 101 13.05 -3.36 5.98
C ARG A 101 14.43 -4.00 6.16
N SER A 102 14.53 -5.13 6.88
CA SER A 102 15.77 -5.88 7.04
C SER A 102 16.25 -6.51 5.74
N ALA A 103 15.34 -7.10 4.94
CA ALA A 103 15.68 -7.71 3.66
C ALA A 103 16.10 -6.64 2.64
N ALA A 104 15.36 -5.55 2.54
CA ALA A 104 15.63 -4.47 1.59
C ALA A 104 17.01 -3.81 1.78
N GLU A 105 17.53 -3.79 3.01
CA GLU A 105 18.88 -3.29 3.30
C GLU A 105 20.00 -4.23 2.81
N SER A 106 19.73 -5.54 2.71
CA SER A 106 20.76 -6.56 2.51
C SER A 106 20.70 -7.30 1.16
N THR A 107 19.69 -7.03 0.33
CA THR A 107 19.47 -7.71 -0.96
C THR A 107 19.57 -6.76 -2.15
N GLN A 108 19.95 -7.29 -3.32
CA GLN A 108 20.19 -6.48 -4.52
C GLN A 108 18.94 -6.26 -5.36
N GLY A 109 17.96 -7.16 -5.29
CA GLY A 109 16.73 -7.12 -6.11
C GLY A 109 15.45 -7.50 -5.37
N PRO A 110 14.28 -7.26 -5.98
CA PRO A 110 12.98 -7.59 -5.39
C PRO A 110 12.77 -9.10 -5.17
N GLY A 111 13.29 -9.97 -6.05
CA GLY A 111 13.17 -11.42 -5.91
C GLY A 111 13.99 -11.95 -4.73
N GLU A 112 15.23 -11.46 -4.58
CA GLU A 112 16.05 -11.74 -3.40
C GLU A 112 15.39 -11.22 -2.12
N THR A 113 14.78 -10.03 -2.17
CA THR A 113 14.05 -9.44 -1.03
C THR A 113 12.92 -10.35 -0.57
N LEU A 114 12.03 -10.76 -1.49
CA LEU A 114 10.92 -11.65 -1.14
C LEU A 114 11.40 -13.03 -0.67
N THR A 115 12.49 -13.53 -1.23
CA THR A 115 13.11 -14.80 -0.82
C THR A 115 13.62 -14.71 0.62
N ALA A 116 14.36 -13.65 0.95
CA ALA A 116 14.86 -13.40 2.30
C ALA A 116 13.74 -13.15 3.30
N MET A 117 12.71 -12.40 2.92
CA MET A 117 11.51 -12.21 3.73
C MET A 117 10.84 -13.55 4.04
N ASN A 118 10.60 -14.39 3.02
CA ASN A 118 9.99 -15.69 3.24
C ASN A 118 10.82 -16.56 4.18
N GLN A 119 12.14 -16.64 4.00
CA GLN A 119 13.01 -17.37 4.92
C GLN A 119 12.93 -16.85 6.37
N ALA A 120 12.87 -15.53 6.55
CA ALA A 120 12.85 -14.92 7.87
C ALA A 120 11.55 -15.18 8.65
N ILE A 121 10.40 -15.19 7.99
CA ILE A 121 9.08 -15.25 8.67
C ILE A 121 8.27 -16.50 8.36
N TYR A 122 8.81 -17.47 7.60
CA TYR A 122 8.07 -18.67 7.19
C TYR A 122 7.54 -19.48 8.39
N GLU A 123 8.39 -19.80 9.37
CA GLU A 123 8.01 -20.63 10.52
C GLU A 123 6.95 -19.94 11.41
N ASP A 124 7.07 -18.62 11.56
CA ASP A 124 6.08 -17.81 12.31
C ASP A 124 4.72 -17.83 11.61
N LEU A 125 4.70 -17.54 10.31
CA LEU A 125 3.47 -17.57 9.51
C LEU A 125 2.85 -18.98 9.48
N ARG A 126 3.68 -20.03 9.37
CA ARG A 126 3.21 -21.41 9.38
C ARG A 126 2.58 -21.78 10.72
N THR A 127 3.20 -21.40 11.83
CA THR A 127 2.69 -21.61 13.19
C THR A 127 1.35 -20.90 13.39
N LEU A 128 1.23 -19.67 12.88
CA LEU A 128 0.03 -18.86 12.97
C LEU A 128 -1.03 -19.23 11.93
N LYS A 129 -0.75 -20.21 11.05
CA LYS A 129 -1.60 -20.63 9.93
C LYS A 129 -1.98 -19.45 9.04
N SER A 130 -1.05 -18.53 8.84
CA SER A 130 -1.22 -17.31 8.07
C SER A 130 -0.27 -17.26 6.89
N PHE A 131 -0.50 -16.30 6.01
CA PHE A 131 0.36 -15.98 4.87
C PHE A 131 0.21 -14.51 4.52
N VAL A 132 1.12 -14.02 3.68
CA VAL A 132 1.09 -12.65 3.17
C VAL A 132 1.31 -12.67 1.67
N THR A 133 0.43 -12.02 0.92
CA THR A 133 0.67 -11.76 -0.50
C THR A 133 1.48 -10.48 -0.63
N LEU A 134 2.54 -10.48 -1.44
CA LEU A 134 3.39 -9.30 -1.62
C LEU A 134 3.74 -9.10 -3.09
N PHE A 135 3.81 -7.85 -3.53
CA PHE A 135 4.46 -7.44 -4.76
C PHE A 135 5.63 -6.52 -4.40
N CYS A 136 6.83 -6.83 -4.89
CA CYS A 136 8.02 -6.02 -4.64
C CYS A 136 8.65 -5.62 -5.96
N ALA A 137 9.06 -4.36 -6.08
CA ALA A 137 9.66 -3.83 -7.29
C ALA A 137 10.77 -2.83 -6.99
N ASP A 138 11.76 -2.78 -7.87
CA ASP A 138 12.76 -1.75 -7.94
C ASP A 138 12.55 -0.93 -9.20
N TRP A 139 12.52 0.39 -9.06
CA TRP A 139 12.60 1.30 -10.18
C TRP A 139 13.95 2.01 -10.18
N ASP A 140 14.63 1.97 -11.33
CA ASP A 140 15.85 2.72 -11.60
C ASP A 140 15.51 3.98 -12.40
N PRO A 141 15.56 5.18 -11.80
CA PRO A 141 15.26 6.43 -12.51
C PRO A 141 16.22 6.75 -13.66
N LYS A 142 17.46 6.23 -13.61
CA LYS A 142 18.48 6.56 -14.61
C LYS A 142 18.28 5.77 -15.90
N SER A 143 17.94 4.48 -15.78
CA SER A 143 17.69 3.63 -16.94
C SER A 143 16.21 3.55 -17.32
N GLY A 144 15.29 3.92 -16.42
CA GLY A 144 13.85 3.69 -16.55
C GLY A 144 13.44 2.22 -16.37
N THR A 145 14.37 1.34 -15.98
CA THR A 145 14.10 -0.08 -15.79
C THR A 145 13.27 -0.29 -14.53
N PHE A 146 12.17 -1.04 -14.67
CA PHE A 146 11.31 -1.46 -13.57
C PHE A 146 11.38 -2.97 -13.43
N THR A 147 12.05 -3.45 -12.39
CA THR A 147 12.26 -4.86 -12.08
C THR A 147 11.36 -5.26 -10.92
N TYR A 148 10.73 -6.42 -10.96
CA TYR A 148 9.77 -6.82 -9.93
C TYR A 148 9.69 -8.33 -9.73
N ALA A 149 9.21 -8.71 -8.56
CA ALA A 149 8.87 -10.07 -8.19
C ALA A 149 7.49 -10.09 -7.50
N ASN A 150 6.75 -11.18 -7.68
CA ASN A 150 5.40 -11.32 -7.13
C ASN A 150 5.27 -12.57 -6.26
N ALA A 151 4.94 -12.38 -4.99
CA ALA A 151 4.56 -13.43 -4.05
C ALA A 151 3.04 -13.56 -3.95
N GLY A 152 2.40 -13.87 -5.08
CA GLY A 152 0.97 -14.18 -5.14
C GLY A 152 0.01 -13.00 -4.94
N HIS A 153 0.49 -11.76 -5.07
CA HIS A 153 -0.31 -10.55 -4.99
C HIS A 153 -0.88 -10.13 -6.38
N HIS A 154 -1.77 -9.16 -6.38
CA HIS A 154 -2.32 -8.56 -7.60
C HIS A 154 -1.21 -7.91 -8.44
N LEU A 155 -1.32 -8.05 -9.76
CA LEU A 155 -0.38 -7.42 -10.68
C LEU A 155 -0.72 -5.93 -10.80
N PRO A 156 0.26 -5.03 -10.60
CA PRO A 156 0.05 -3.61 -10.83
C PRO A 156 -0.42 -3.31 -12.26
N LEU A 157 -1.16 -2.22 -12.40
CA LEU A 157 -1.55 -1.67 -13.69
C LEU A 157 -0.46 -0.72 -14.19
N CYS A 158 0.02 -0.94 -15.40
CA CYS A 158 0.90 -0.04 -16.12
C CYS A 158 0.07 0.80 -17.10
N ILE A 159 0.06 2.12 -16.87
CA ILE A 159 -0.57 3.12 -17.72
C ILE A 159 0.53 3.74 -18.57
N ARG A 160 0.42 3.58 -19.90
CA ARG A 160 1.38 4.16 -20.84
C ARG A 160 1.02 5.62 -21.09
N GLY A 161 1.91 6.53 -20.73
CA GLY A 161 1.65 7.97 -20.78
C GLY A 161 1.33 8.47 -22.19
N LYS A 162 2.02 7.91 -23.20
CA LYS A 162 1.96 8.34 -24.61
C LYS A 162 0.86 7.67 -25.44
N SER A 163 0.34 6.51 -25.04
CA SER A 163 -0.51 5.68 -25.91
C SER A 163 -1.93 5.44 -25.43
N ASN A 164 -2.38 6.01 -24.30
CA ASN A 164 -3.79 5.79 -23.92
C ASN A 164 -4.05 4.40 -23.32
N THR A 165 -3.03 3.57 -23.15
CA THR A 165 -3.20 2.14 -22.86
C THR A 165 -2.93 1.85 -21.39
N ILE A 166 -3.72 0.92 -20.85
CA ILE A 166 -3.56 0.39 -19.51
C ILE A 166 -3.54 -1.13 -19.57
N GLU A 167 -2.48 -1.73 -19.04
CA GLU A 167 -2.25 -3.17 -19.03
C GLU A 167 -1.82 -3.62 -17.64
N GLU A 168 -2.09 -4.87 -17.28
CA GLU A 168 -1.44 -5.47 -16.12
C GLU A 168 0.03 -5.72 -16.47
N LEU A 169 0.92 -5.63 -15.48
CA LEU A 169 2.31 -6.04 -15.68
C LEU A 169 2.41 -7.51 -16.13
N PRO A 170 3.45 -7.87 -16.91
CA PRO A 170 3.69 -9.27 -17.27
C PRO A 170 3.67 -10.20 -16.05
N LYS A 171 3.13 -11.40 -16.23
CA LYS A 171 3.00 -12.36 -15.14
C LYS A 171 4.37 -12.89 -14.74
N VAL A 172 4.69 -12.78 -13.46
CA VAL A 172 5.80 -13.50 -12.83
C VAL A 172 5.23 -14.52 -11.85
N LYS A 173 5.82 -15.73 -11.82
CA LYS A 173 5.37 -16.80 -10.93
C LYS A 173 5.84 -16.55 -9.51
N GLY A 174 4.96 -16.76 -8.54
CA GLY A 174 5.34 -16.89 -7.15
C GLY A 174 4.13 -17.22 -6.28
N ILE A 175 4.41 -17.80 -5.12
CA ILE A 175 3.42 -18.15 -4.10
C ILE A 175 3.51 -17.16 -2.94
N MET A 176 2.41 -16.93 -2.22
CA MET A 176 2.39 -16.12 -0.99
C MET A 176 3.51 -16.48 -0.02
N VAL A 177 4.05 -15.46 0.64
CA VAL A 177 5.03 -15.61 1.72
C VAL A 177 4.37 -16.37 2.87
N GLY A 178 5.08 -17.38 3.42
CA GLY A 178 4.53 -18.35 4.37
C GLY A 178 3.87 -19.58 3.72
N GLY A 179 3.74 -19.60 2.38
CA GLY A 179 3.13 -20.72 1.65
C GLY A 179 4.04 -21.95 1.54
N LEU A 180 5.28 -21.77 1.08
CA LEU A 180 6.27 -22.83 0.93
C LEU A 180 7.61 -22.47 1.59
N PRO A 181 8.29 -23.42 2.23
CA PRO A 181 9.61 -23.20 2.79
C PRO A 181 10.62 -23.02 1.65
N ASN A 182 11.65 -22.18 1.88
CA ASN A 182 12.75 -21.97 0.92
C ASN A 182 12.29 -21.55 -0.49
N GLN A 183 11.13 -20.89 -0.61
CA GLN A 183 10.65 -20.37 -1.88
C GLN A 183 11.63 -19.32 -2.44
N ILE A 184 12.07 -19.52 -3.68
CA ILE A 184 12.84 -18.54 -4.45
C ILE A 184 11.87 -17.76 -5.34
N TYR A 185 11.94 -16.44 -5.30
CA TYR A 185 11.14 -15.56 -6.13
C TYR A 185 11.96 -15.07 -7.32
N HIS A 186 11.45 -15.31 -8.52
CA HIS A 186 12.06 -14.85 -9.75
C HIS A 186 11.60 -13.43 -10.07
N GLU A 187 12.42 -12.75 -10.88
CA GLU A 187 12.20 -11.38 -11.27
C GLU A 187 11.81 -11.31 -12.74
N GLU A 188 10.97 -10.33 -13.06
CA GLU A 188 10.71 -9.87 -14.42
C GLU A 188 11.06 -8.39 -14.50
N SER A 189 11.20 -7.88 -15.72
CA SER A 189 11.50 -6.45 -15.93
C SER A 189 10.77 -5.89 -17.13
N ILE A 190 10.38 -4.63 -17.01
CA ILE A 190 9.87 -3.84 -18.13
C ILE A 190 10.62 -2.51 -18.20
N GLN A 191 10.53 -1.87 -19.36
CA GLN A 191 10.96 -0.49 -19.54
C GLN A 191 9.78 0.44 -19.26
N LEU A 192 9.97 1.39 -18.35
CA LEU A 192 9.08 2.53 -18.19
C LEU A 192 9.62 3.70 -19.01
N GLU A 193 8.70 4.39 -19.68
CA GLU A 193 8.99 5.57 -20.48
C GLU A 193 8.50 6.83 -19.75
N ASP A 194 8.89 8.00 -20.27
CA ASP A 194 8.36 9.28 -19.78
C ASP A 194 6.84 9.25 -19.68
N LEU A 195 6.31 9.79 -18.57
CA LEU A 195 4.88 9.90 -18.27
C LEU A 195 4.16 8.56 -18.03
N ASP A 196 4.86 7.43 -18.05
CA ASP A 196 4.29 6.16 -17.64
C ASP A 196 3.96 6.18 -16.13
N MET A 197 2.93 5.45 -15.75
CA MET A 197 2.49 5.30 -14.37
C MET A 197 2.28 3.82 -14.05
N VAL A 198 2.75 3.39 -12.89
CA VAL A 198 2.47 2.07 -12.32
C VAL A 198 1.57 2.27 -11.11
N PHE A 199 0.39 1.66 -11.14
CA PHE A 199 -0.62 1.69 -10.08
C PHE A 199 -0.74 0.32 -9.43
N PHE A 200 -0.33 0.23 -8.18
CA PHE A 200 -0.37 -0.95 -7.34
C PHE A 200 -1.63 -0.88 -6.46
N TYR A 201 -2.27 -2.02 -6.21
CA TYR A 201 -3.51 -2.05 -5.45
C TYR A 201 -3.72 -3.38 -4.72
N THR A 202 -4.48 -3.33 -3.62
CA THR A 202 -5.05 -4.51 -2.95
C THR A 202 -6.47 -4.80 -3.43
N ASP A 203 -6.96 -6.01 -3.19
CA ASP A 203 -8.29 -6.45 -3.67
C ASP A 203 -9.44 -5.62 -3.12
N GLY A 204 -9.29 -5.00 -1.94
CA GLY A 204 -10.31 -4.12 -1.37
C GLY A 204 -10.76 -2.98 -2.30
N ILE A 205 -9.95 -2.60 -3.30
CA ILE A 205 -10.39 -1.67 -4.37
C ILE A 205 -11.39 -2.34 -5.32
N ILE A 206 -11.01 -3.48 -5.90
CA ILE A 206 -11.82 -4.13 -6.94
C ILE A 206 -13.01 -4.90 -6.35
N GLU A 207 -12.93 -5.28 -5.08
CA GLU A 207 -13.97 -5.95 -4.30
C GLU A 207 -14.86 -4.99 -3.52
N ALA A 208 -14.63 -3.68 -3.61
CA ALA A 208 -15.55 -2.69 -3.04
C ALA A 208 -16.97 -2.91 -3.58
N GLN A 209 -17.96 -2.91 -2.68
CA GLN A 209 -19.31 -3.38 -2.99
C GLN A 209 -20.36 -2.29 -2.80
N ASN A 210 -21.30 -2.17 -3.73
CA ASN A 210 -22.45 -1.27 -3.61
C ASN A 210 -23.63 -1.92 -2.85
N LYS A 211 -24.76 -1.20 -2.74
CA LYS A 211 -25.95 -1.65 -1.97
C LYS A 211 -26.61 -2.88 -2.58
N GLU A 212 -26.48 -3.04 -3.89
CA GLU A 212 -27.02 -4.13 -4.69
C GLU A 212 -26.12 -5.38 -4.63
N GLY A 213 -24.95 -5.28 -4.00
CA GLY A 213 -23.99 -6.36 -3.89
C GLY A 213 -23.05 -6.48 -5.09
N GLU A 214 -23.05 -5.52 -6.01
CA GLU A 214 -22.15 -5.48 -7.16
C GLU A 214 -20.74 -5.04 -6.73
N LEU A 215 -19.71 -5.68 -7.29
CA LEU A 215 -18.31 -5.32 -7.09
C LEU A 215 -17.90 -4.18 -8.03
N TYR A 216 -17.00 -3.32 -7.57
CA TYR A 216 -16.43 -2.20 -8.32
C TYR A 216 -15.70 -2.69 -9.58
N GLN A 217 -14.94 -3.78 -9.45
CA GLN A 217 -14.20 -4.47 -10.50
C GLN A 217 -13.04 -3.66 -11.10
N ILE A 218 -12.11 -4.41 -11.71
CA ILE A 218 -10.92 -3.85 -12.35
C ILE A 218 -11.23 -2.90 -13.51
N THR A 219 -12.36 -3.08 -14.19
CA THR A 219 -12.76 -2.25 -15.34
C THR A 219 -12.96 -0.79 -14.95
N ARG A 220 -13.70 -0.53 -13.85
CA ARG A 220 -13.94 0.84 -13.35
C ARG A 220 -12.67 1.51 -12.83
N LEU A 221 -11.78 0.71 -12.23
CA LEU A 221 -10.46 1.19 -11.82
C LEU A 221 -9.67 1.67 -13.04
N LYS A 222 -9.61 0.85 -14.10
CA LYS A 222 -8.91 1.20 -15.34
C LYS A 222 -9.46 2.46 -16.00
N GLU A 223 -10.78 2.59 -16.07
CA GLU A 223 -11.46 3.78 -16.59
C GLU A 223 -11.09 5.03 -15.79
N THR A 224 -11.14 4.95 -14.46
CA THR A 224 -10.76 6.05 -13.57
C THR A 224 -9.31 6.47 -13.80
N LEU A 225 -8.37 5.51 -13.84
CA LEU A 225 -6.95 5.78 -14.04
C LEU A 225 -6.66 6.44 -15.40
N LEU A 226 -7.32 6.01 -16.46
CA LEU A 226 -7.18 6.63 -17.78
C LEU A 226 -7.67 8.08 -17.80
N GLN A 227 -8.76 8.39 -17.09
CA GLN A 227 -9.31 9.75 -17.00
C GLN A 227 -8.42 10.72 -16.20
N CYS A 228 -7.57 10.22 -15.31
CA CYS A 228 -6.70 11.04 -14.46
C CYS A 228 -5.19 10.85 -14.72
N LYS A 229 -4.79 10.13 -15.77
CA LYS A 229 -3.37 9.82 -16.06
C LYS A 229 -2.45 11.04 -16.09
N GLU A 230 -2.96 12.21 -16.51
CA GLU A 230 -2.18 13.45 -16.63
C GLU A 230 -2.03 14.20 -15.31
N LYS A 231 -2.88 13.89 -14.32
CA LYS A 231 -2.89 14.51 -13.00
C LYS A 231 -1.70 14.09 -12.15
N ASP A 232 -1.42 14.83 -11.08
CA ASP A 232 -0.42 14.41 -10.11
C ASP A 232 -0.88 13.17 -9.34
N VAL A 233 0.06 12.43 -8.74
CA VAL A 233 -0.24 11.16 -8.06
C VAL A 233 -1.25 11.30 -6.90
N LYS A 234 -1.31 12.44 -6.21
CA LYS A 234 -2.27 12.68 -5.12
C LYS A 234 -3.66 12.96 -5.66
N GLU A 235 -3.76 13.66 -6.78
CA GLU A 235 -5.03 13.82 -7.50
C GLU A 235 -5.55 12.49 -8.07
N VAL A 236 -4.67 11.59 -8.52
CA VAL A 236 -5.05 10.24 -8.94
C VAL A 236 -5.58 9.42 -7.76
N GLU A 237 -4.86 9.40 -6.62
CA GLU A 237 -5.33 8.73 -5.40
C GLU A 237 -6.73 9.22 -4.99
N LYS A 238 -6.90 10.55 -4.97
CA LYS A 238 -8.18 11.16 -4.62
C LYS A 238 -9.27 10.74 -5.62
N ALA A 239 -8.99 10.76 -6.91
CA ALA A 239 -9.96 10.36 -7.93
C ALA A 239 -10.41 8.90 -7.77
N VAL A 240 -9.49 7.98 -7.46
CA VAL A 240 -9.82 6.57 -7.19
C VAL A 240 -10.71 6.45 -5.94
N ILE A 241 -10.35 7.13 -4.85
CA ILE A 241 -11.14 7.11 -3.62
C ILE A 241 -12.54 7.70 -3.85
N ASP A 242 -12.64 8.81 -4.56
CA ASP A 242 -13.90 9.49 -4.84
C ASP A 242 -14.83 8.61 -5.70
N THR A 243 -14.30 7.90 -6.71
CA THR A 243 -15.12 6.99 -7.54
C THR A 243 -15.56 5.74 -6.79
N ILE A 244 -14.73 5.18 -5.89
CA ILE A 244 -15.11 4.08 -5.00
C ILE A 244 -16.22 4.54 -4.04
N ASN A 245 -16.07 5.71 -3.41
CA ASN A 245 -17.08 6.26 -2.51
C ASN A 245 -18.41 6.53 -3.22
N HIS A 246 -18.35 7.05 -4.44
CA HIS A 246 -19.53 7.27 -5.26
C HIS A 246 -20.24 5.94 -5.60
N PHE A 247 -19.48 4.94 -6.05
CA PHE A 247 -20.00 3.62 -6.40
C PHE A 247 -20.63 2.90 -5.21
N THR A 248 -19.95 2.88 -4.07
CA THR A 248 -20.40 2.19 -2.85
C THR A 248 -21.59 2.89 -2.19
N SER A 249 -21.81 4.19 -2.47
CA SER A 249 -22.96 4.97 -1.96
C SER A 249 -23.14 4.87 -0.44
N GLY A 250 -22.02 4.90 0.29
CA GLY A 250 -21.97 4.84 1.76
C GLY A 250 -22.02 3.43 2.36
N VAL A 251 -21.97 2.36 1.55
CA VAL A 251 -21.77 1.00 2.06
C VAL A 251 -20.37 0.92 2.70
N PRO A 252 -20.25 0.45 3.96
CA PRO A 252 -18.96 0.29 4.60
C PRO A 252 -18.05 -0.67 3.83
N GLN A 253 -16.78 -0.30 3.67
CA GLN A 253 -15.79 -1.17 3.07
C GLN A 253 -15.67 -2.50 3.83
N LYS A 254 -15.50 -3.59 3.09
CA LYS A 254 -15.35 -4.94 3.66
C LYS A 254 -13.89 -5.34 3.84
N ASP A 255 -12.99 -4.77 3.04
CA ASP A 255 -11.56 -4.98 3.10
C ASP A 255 -10.78 -3.70 3.14
N ASP A 256 -9.52 -3.81 3.54
CA ASP A 256 -8.58 -2.70 3.51
C ASP A 256 -8.37 -2.24 2.06
N ILE A 257 -8.34 -0.92 1.85
CA ILE A 257 -8.10 -0.32 0.54
C ILE A 257 -6.71 0.26 0.56
N THR A 258 -5.80 -0.33 -0.18
CA THR A 258 -4.43 0.18 -0.31
C THR A 258 -4.07 0.38 -1.77
N MET A 259 -3.46 1.53 -2.05
CA MET A 259 -2.93 1.88 -3.36
C MET A 259 -1.55 2.50 -3.23
N VAL A 260 -0.70 2.19 -4.20
CA VAL A 260 0.61 2.82 -4.39
C VAL A 260 0.75 3.23 -5.84
N LEU A 261 1.41 4.36 -6.07
CA LEU A 261 1.63 4.93 -7.38
C LEU A 261 3.11 5.25 -7.55
N LEU A 262 3.61 4.94 -8.74
CA LEU A 262 4.84 5.47 -9.29
C LEU A 262 4.48 6.15 -10.62
N LYS A 263 4.85 7.43 -10.79
CA LYS A 263 4.70 8.17 -12.04
C LYS A 263 6.05 8.70 -12.49
N VAL A 264 6.46 8.35 -13.70
CA VAL A 264 7.70 8.83 -14.32
C VAL A 264 7.47 10.24 -14.87
N PHE A 265 8.40 11.15 -14.62
CA PHE A 265 8.34 12.51 -15.16
C PHE A 265 8.72 12.54 -16.63
N ASP A 266 8.45 13.67 -17.28
CA ASP A 266 8.96 13.93 -18.63
C ASP A 266 10.41 14.40 -18.53
N SER A 267 11.35 13.54 -18.95
CA SER A 267 12.79 13.86 -18.98
C SER A 267 13.13 15.10 -19.83
N LYS A 268 12.24 15.53 -20.75
CA LYS A 268 12.44 16.73 -21.58
C LYS A 268 12.05 18.04 -20.90
N ALA A 269 11.29 18.01 -19.80
CA ALA A 269 10.89 19.23 -19.10
C ALA A 269 12.09 19.92 -18.41
N ASP A 270 13.07 19.17 -17.93
CA ASP A 270 14.23 19.69 -17.20
C ASP A 270 15.28 20.39 -18.10
N ILE A 271 15.29 20.13 -19.42
CA ILE A 271 16.25 20.75 -20.35
C ILE A 271 15.88 22.20 -20.68
N THR A 272 14.64 22.65 -20.41
CA THR A 272 14.19 24.00 -20.78
C THR A 272 14.54 25.09 -19.76
N SER A 273 15.07 24.75 -18.58
CA SER A 273 15.36 25.74 -17.52
C SER A 273 16.80 26.27 -17.45
N PHE A 274 17.72 25.79 -18.31
CA PHE A 274 19.13 26.20 -18.27
C PHE A 274 19.64 27.02 -19.45
N ASN A 275 18.78 27.44 -20.38
CA ASN A 275 19.18 28.35 -21.45
C ASN A 275 18.32 29.61 -21.49
N SER A 276 18.75 30.61 -20.73
CA SER A 276 18.70 32.01 -21.16
C SER A 276 19.90 32.77 -20.59
N PRO A 277 20.95 33.02 -21.39
CA PRO A 277 21.84 34.14 -21.18
C PRO A 277 21.24 35.43 -21.80
N ILE A 278 21.83 36.58 -21.42
CA ILE A 278 21.70 37.95 -22.01
C ILE A 278 20.60 38.80 -21.33
N PHE A 279 20.83 39.94 -20.65
CA PHE A 279 21.97 40.87 -20.49
C PHE A 279 22.24 41.18 -19.01
#